data_AF-A0A965N6E5-F1
#
_entry.id   AF-A0A965N6E5-F1
#
_cell.length_a   1.000
_cell.length_b   1.000
_cell.length_c   1.000
_cell.angle_alpha   90.00
_cell.angle_beta   90.00
_cell.angle_gamma   90.00
#
_symmetry.space_group_name_H-M   'P 1'
#
loop_
_entity.id
_entity.type
_entity.pdbx_description
1 polymer ?
#
loop_
_entity_poly.entity_id
_entity_poly.type
_entity_poly.pdbx_seq_one_letter_code
_entity_poly.pdbx_strand_id
1 'polypeptide(L)' 'MTDRIKLEESWKAALAPEFETARMQALRRFLVAEKAAGKTIFPQSTDWFRALDLTPLPKVRVVILG' A
#
# COMPACT_ATOMS: atom_id res chain seq x y z
N MET A 1 1.38 -13.35 1.67
CA MET A 1 2.40 -12.31 1.98
C MET A 1 1.80 -10.95 2.34
N THR A 2 0.48 -10.78 2.25
CA THR A 2 -0.29 -9.55 2.51
C THR A 2 -0.55 -9.24 3.99
N ASP A 3 -0.12 -10.12 4.90
CA ASP A 3 -0.55 -10.10 6.30
C ASP A 3 0.07 -8.98 7.15
N ARG A 4 1.11 -8.32 6.63
CA ARG A 4 1.80 -7.19 7.30
C ARG A 4 1.39 -5.81 6.77
N ILE A 5 0.50 -5.73 5.80
CA ILE A 5 0.02 -4.45 5.25
C ILE A 5 -1.22 -4.04 6.05
N LYS A 6 -1.15 -2.89 6.73
CA LYS A 6 -2.33 -2.31 7.37
C LYS A 6 -3.25 -1.74 6.30
N LEU A 7 -4.34 -2.45 6.05
CA LEU A 7 -5.32 -2.13 5.02
C LEU A 7 -6.66 -2.74 5.42
N GLU A 8 -7.75 -2.00 5.19
CA GLU A 8 -9.10 -2.46 5.42
C GLU A 8 -9.44 -3.66 4.52
N GLU A 9 -10.23 -4.61 5.03
CA GLU A 9 -10.38 -5.95 4.45
C GLU A 9 -10.91 -5.94 3.01
N SER A 10 -11.88 -5.07 2.70
CA SER A 10 -12.44 -5.01 1.34
C SER A 10 -11.43 -4.51 0.31
N TRP A 11 -10.55 -3.59 0.70
CA TRP A 11 -9.42 -3.18 -0.12
C TRP A 11 -8.34 -4.25 -0.21
N LYS A 12 -8.06 -4.95 0.89
CA LYS A 12 -7.09 -6.04 0.92
C LYS A 12 -7.47 -7.17 -0.04
N ALA A 13 -8.75 -7.56 -0.05
CA ALA A 13 -9.27 -8.55 -0.98
C ALA A 13 -9.17 -8.07 -2.44
N ALA A 14 -9.57 -6.82 -2.73
CA ALA A 14 -9.53 -6.27 -4.07
C ALA A 14 -8.10 -6.13 -4.63
N LEU A 15 -7.14 -5.77 -3.79
CA LEU A 15 -5.74 -5.53 -4.19
C LEU A 15 -4.83 -6.74 -4.02
N ALA A 16 -5.32 -7.85 -3.46
CA ALA A 16 -4.52 -9.05 -3.24
C ALA A 16 -3.78 -9.54 -4.51
N PRO A 17 -4.42 -9.62 -5.69
CA PRO A 17 -3.73 -10.04 -6.91
C PRO A 17 -2.61 -9.07 -7.32
N GLU A 18 -2.81 -7.77 -7.09
CA GLU A 18 -1.84 -6.74 -7.48
C GLU A 18 -0.55 -6.85 -6.67
N PHE A 19 -0.66 -7.17 -5.37
CA PHE A 19 0.51 -7.38 -4.51
C PHE A 19 1.38 -8.56 -4.91
N GLU A 20 0.80 -9.56 -5.59
CA GLU A 20 1.53 -10.73 -6.08
C GLU A 20 2.20 -10.47 -7.44
N THR A 21 1.95 -9.33 -8.09
CA THR A 21 2.60 -8.99 -9.36
C THR A 21 4.10 -8.78 -9.21
N ALA A 22 4.87 -9.16 -10.25
CA ALA A 22 6.32 -8.93 -10.29
C ALA A 22 6.68 -7.45 -10.12
N ARG A 23 5.84 -6.54 -10.64
CA ARG A 23 6.00 -5.08 -10.54
C ARG A 23 5.92 -4.60 -9.08
N MET A 24 4.89 -5.01 -8.33
CA MET A 24 4.73 -4.62 -6.93
C MET A 24 5.83 -5.21 -6.05
N GLN A 25 6.25 -6.45 -6.31
CA GLN A 25 7.39 -7.04 -5.62
C GLN A 25 8.69 -6.28 -5.90
N ALA A 26 8.91 -5.84 -7.14
CA ALA A 26 10.07 -5.02 -7.51
C ALA A 26 10.03 -3.65 -6.81
N LEU A 27 8.88 -2.98 -6.78
CA LEU A 27 8.69 -1.71 -6.07
C LEU A 27 9.00 -1.85 -4.57
N ARG A 28 8.52 -2.93 -3.92
CA ARG A 28 8.85 -3.20 -2.52
C ARG A 28 10.35 -3.36 -2.30
N ARG A 29 11.04 -4.13 -3.16
CA ARG A 29 12.50 -4.31 -3.08
C ARG A 29 13.24 -2.99 -3.22
N PHE A 30 12.82 -2.16 -4.17
CA PHE A 30 13.37 -0.82 -4.37
C PHE A 30 13.23 0.05 -3.11
N LEU A 31 12.02 0.16 -2.55
CA LEU A 31 11.78 1.00 -1.36
C LEU A 31 12.58 0.52 -0.13
N VAL A 32 12.77 -0.79 0.03
CA VAL A 32 13.61 -1.35 1.10
C VAL A 32 15.08 -0.97 0.89
N ALA A 33 15.58 -1.07 -0.34
CA ALA A 33 16.96 -0.69 -0.67
C ALA A 33 17.21 0.81 -0.46
N GLU A 34 16.27 1.66 -0.87
CA GLU A 34 16.35 3.11 -0.69
C GLU A 34 16.37 3.50 0.79
N LYS A 35 15.52 2.86 1.61
CA LYS A 35 15.53 3.05 3.07
C LYS A 35 16.86 2.58 3.69
N ALA A 36 17.41 1.46 3.22
CA ALA A 36 18.70 0.96 3.68
C ALA A 36 19.88 1.87 3.26
N ALA A 37 19.74 2.57 2.14
CA ALA A 37 20.69 3.59 1.68
C ALA A 37 20.61 4.91 2.47
N GLY A 38 19.81 4.97 3.55
CA GLY A 38 19.69 6.13 4.42
C GLY A 38 18.71 7.20 3.92
N LYS A 39 17.93 6.92 2.87
CA LYS A 39 16.91 7.88 2.39
C LYS A 39 15.73 7.93 3.35
N THR A 40 15.28 9.15 3.64
CA THR A 40 14.05 9.37 4.39
C THR A 40 12.88 9.38 3.42
N ILE A 41 11.97 8.40 3.56
CA ILE A 41 10.81 8.22 2.70
C ILE A 41 9.55 8.65 3.46
N PHE A 42 8.73 9.48 2.83
CA PHE A 42 7.46 9.98 3.38
C PHE A 42 6.26 9.48 2.55
N PRO A 43 5.09 9.29 3.18
CA PRO A 43 4.87 9.29 4.63
C PRO A 43 5.47 8.03 5.27
N GLN A 44 5.28 7.84 6.59
CA GLN A 44 5.72 6.60 7.24
C GLN A 44 5.07 5.38 6.57
N SER A 45 5.76 4.23 6.56
CA SER A 45 5.27 3.04 5.84
C SER A 45 3.92 2.52 6.33
N THR A 46 3.55 2.83 7.58
CA THR A 46 2.24 2.53 8.17
C THR A 46 1.11 3.36 7.58
N ASP A 47 1.43 4.50 6.95
CA ASP A 47 0.47 5.46 6.41
C ASP A 47 0.39 5.44 4.88
N TRP A 48 1.19 4.62 4.18
CA TRP A 48 1.17 4.54 2.72
C TRP A 48 -0.21 4.20 2.14
N PHE A 49 -1.01 3.41 2.86
CA PHE A 49 -2.37 3.05 2.46
C PHE A 49 -3.45 3.69 3.33
N ARG A 50 -3.12 4.76 4.06
CA ARG A 50 -4.00 5.39 5.06
C ARG A 50 -5.38 5.75 4.52
N ALA A 51 -5.46 6.29 3.30
CA ALA A 51 -6.73 6.66 2.68
C ALA A 51 -7.67 5.45 2.47
N LEU A 52 -7.10 4.31 2.07
CA LEU A 52 -7.83 3.07 1.83
C LEU A 52 -8.22 2.40 3.16
N ASP A 53 -7.30 2.41 4.14
CA ASP A 53 -7.55 1.92 5.50
C ASP A 53 -8.71 2.66 6.20
N LEU A 54 -8.85 3.97 5.96
CA LEU A 54 -9.90 4.79 6.55
C LEU A 54 -11.26 4.68 5.85
N THR A 55 -11.30 4.19 4.61
CA THR A 55 -12.52 4.21 3.79
C THR A 55 -12.77 2.83 3.18
N PRO A 56 -13.58 1.96 3.81
CA PRO A 56 -13.93 0.67 3.23
C PRO A 56 -14.42 0.81 1.79
N LEU A 57 -13.97 -0.06 0.89
CA LEU A 57 -14.25 0.01 -0.54
C LEU A 57 -15.75 0.13 -0.86
N PRO A 58 -16.68 -0.61 -0.23
CA PRO A 58 -18.12 -0.46 -0.47
C PRO A 58 -18.70 0.89 -0.04
N LYS A 59 -17.98 1.66 0.78
CA LYS A 59 -18.39 3.00 1.25
C LYS A 59 -17.77 4.13 0.42
N VAL A 60 -16.90 3.82 -0.53
CA VAL A 60 -16.29 4.80 -1.44
C VAL A 60 -17.37 5.36 -2.36
N ARG A 61 -17.42 6.69 -2.46
CA ARG A 61 -18.37 7.42 -3.33
C ARG A 61 -17.69 8.33 -4.33
N VAL A 62 -16.51 8.84 -3.98
CA VAL A 62 -15.72 9.78 -4.78
C VAL A 62 -14.26 9.36 -4.68
N VAL A 63 -13.54 9.46 -5.80
CA VAL A 63 -12.09 9.26 -5.87
C VAL A 63 -11.46 10.59 -6.23
N ILE A 64 -10.51 11.04 -5.41
CA ILE A 64 -9.72 12.26 -5.64
C ILE A 64 -8.28 11.82 -5.84
N LEU A 65 -7.68 12.22 -6.97
CA LEU A 65 -6.28 11.95 -7.30
C LEU A 65 -5.48 13.24 -7.08
N GLY A 66 -4.35 13.13 -6.41
CA GLY A 66 -3.44 14.25 -6.10
C GLY A 66 -2.01 13.96 -6.54
#